data_AF-W1XAB7-F1
#
_entry.id   AF-W1XAB7-F1
#
_cell.length_a   1.000
_cell.length_b   1.000
_cell.length_c   1.000
_cell.angle_alpha   90.00
_cell.angle_beta   90.00
_cell.angle_gamma   90.00
#
_symmetry.space_group_name_H-M   'P 1'
#
loop_
_entity.id
_entity.type
_entity.pdbx_description
1 polymer ?
#
loop_
_entity_poly.entity_id
_entity_poly.type
_entity_poly.pdbx_seq_one_letter_code
_entity_poly.pdbx_strand_id
1 'polypeptide(L)' 'SRYDLGREKFVERVWEWKKEYGDTIVKQIRSLGASCDWNRERFTLDEGYYHAVREVFVSLYEKGLIYRGERI' A
#
# COMPACT_ATOMS: atom_id res chain seq x y z
N SER A 1 2.05 6.91 22.96
CA SER A 1 2.86 7.32 21.79
C SER A 1 2.59 6.35 20.64
N ARG A 2 2.71 6.78 19.38
CA ARG A 2 2.56 5.89 18.20
C ARG A 2 3.47 4.65 18.27
N TYR A 3 4.57 4.76 19.01
CA TYR A 3 5.54 3.69 19.22
C TYR A 3 5.12 2.68 20.30
N ASP A 4 4.11 2.99 21.11
CA ASP A 4 3.67 2.14 22.23
C ASP A 4 2.63 1.09 21.80
N LEU A 5 2.03 1.25 20.61
CA LEU A 5 1.03 0.32 20.06
C LEU A 5 1.63 -1.04 19.66
N GLY A 6 2.93 -1.09 19.35
CA GLY A 6 3.56 -2.25 18.75
C GLY A 6 3.17 -2.44 17.28
N ARG A 7 3.93 -3.27 16.55
CA ARG A 7 3.78 -3.45 15.09
C ARG A 7 2.41 -3.98 14.70
N GLU A 8 1.92 -5.00 15.41
CA GLU A 8 0.67 -5.69 15.06
C GLU A 8 -0.54 -4.77 15.17
N LYS A 9 -0.73 -4.13 16.34
CA LYS A 9 -1.84 -3.19 16.54
C LYS A 9 -1.75 -1.97 15.63
N PHE A 10 -0.54 -1.53 15.30
CA PHE A 10 -0.36 -0.46 14.32
C PHE A 10 -0.86 -0.87 12.93
N VAL A 11 -0.50 -2.09 12.48
CA VAL A 11 -0.95 -2.62 11.18
C VAL A 11 -2.48 -2.77 11.16
N GLU A 12 -3.06 -3.31 12.23
CA GLU A 12 -4.52 -3.41 12.38
C GLU A 12 -5.19 -2.03 12.24
N ARG A 13 -4.68 -1.03 12.96
CA ARG A 13 -5.18 0.35 12.90
C ARG A 13 -5.09 0.97 11.50
N VAL A 14 -4.03 0.66 10.75
CA VAL A 14 -3.87 1.11 9.35
C VAL A 14 -4.95 0.50 8.45
N TRP A 15 -5.28 -0.78 8.64
CA TRP A 15 -6.33 -1.45 7.87
C TRP A 15 -7.72 -0.94 8.22
N GLU A 16 -8.01 -0.67 9.48
CA GLU A 16 -9.25 -0.01 9.90
C GLU A 16 -9.41 1.36 9.23
N TRP A 17 -8.34 2.17 9.26
CA TRP A 17 -8.31 3.47 8.62
C TRP A 17 -8.51 3.35 7.11
N LYS A 18 -7.83 2.39 6.44
CA LYS A 18 -8.01 2.14 5.01
C LYS A 18 -9.46 1.81 4.69
N LYS A 19 -10.13 1.02 5.52
CA LYS A 19 -11.53 0.66 5.32
C LYS A 19 -12.43 1.89 5.42
N GLU A 20 -12.33 2.66 6.50
CA GLU A 20 -13.18 3.83 6.72
C GLU A 20 -13.03 4.88 5.61
N TYR A 21 -11.78 5.31 5.36
CA TYR A 21 -11.52 6.40 4.43
C TYR A 21 -11.46 5.92 2.98
N GLY A 22 -10.92 4.72 2.73
CA GLY A 22 -10.90 4.11 1.40
C GLY A 22 -12.29 3.86 0.86
N ASP A 23 -13.20 3.27 1.66
CA ASP A 23 -14.58 3.05 1.23
C ASP A 23 -15.30 4.37 0.96
N THR A 24 -14.99 5.42 1.73
CA THR A 24 -15.52 6.77 1.52
C THR A 24 -15.05 7.36 0.20
N ILE A 25 -13.75 7.29 -0.10
CA ILE A 25 -13.17 7.75 -1.37
C ILE A 25 -13.79 7.00 -2.54
N VAL A 26 -13.90 5.67 -2.46
CA VAL A 26 -14.51 4.85 -3.53
C VAL A 26 -15.98 5.23 -3.76
N LYS A 27 -16.76 5.43 -2.69
CA LYS A 27 -18.15 5.91 -2.80
C LYS A 27 -18.24 7.26 -3.49
N GLN A 28 -17.36 8.20 -3.14
CA GLN A 28 -17.31 9.52 -3.77
C GLN A 28 -17.01 9.39 -5.27
N ILE A 29 -15.98 8.64 -5.66
CA ILE A 29 -15.61 8.46 -7.07
C ILE A 29 -16.74 7.79 -7.86
N ARG A 30 -17.44 6.81 -7.27
CA ARG A 30 -18.62 6.18 -7.88
C ARG A 30 -19.78 7.17 -8.06
N SER A 31 -20.05 8.02 -7.08
CA SER A 31 -21.10 9.04 -7.18
C SER A 31 -20.85 10.10 -8.25
N LEU A 32 -19.57 10.32 -8.62
CA LEU A 32 -19.19 11.18 -9.75
C LEU A 32 -19.39 10.51 -11.12
N GLY A 33 -19.86 9.26 -11.16
CA GLY A 33 -20.12 8.52 -12.39
C GLY A 33 -18.88 7.91 -13.04
N ALA A 34 -17.79 7.73 -12.29
CA ALA A 34 -16.57 7.11 -12.84
C ALA A 34 -16.82 5.64 -13.24
N SER A 35 -16.58 5.32 -14.51
CA SER A 35 -16.74 3.99 -15.10
C SER A 35 -15.46 3.14 -14.96
N CYS A 36 -14.93 3.02 -13.74
CA CYS A 36 -13.75 2.21 -13.45
C CYS A 36 -14.08 0.71 -13.37
N ASP A 37 -13.08 -0.16 -13.55
CA ASP A 37 -13.21 -1.59 -13.26
C ASP A 37 -13.18 -1.83 -11.75
N TRP A 38 -14.33 -1.63 -11.12
CA TRP A 38 -14.52 -1.75 -9.69
C TRP A 38 -14.29 -3.17 -9.13
N ASN A 39 -14.37 -4.20 -9.98
CA ASN A 39 -14.13 -5.59 -9.56
C ASN A 39 -12.62 -5.86 -9.36
N ARG A 40 -11.77 -5.03 -9.95
CA ARG A 40 -10.30 -5.11 -9.86
C ARG A 40 -9.70 -3.94 -9.09
N GLU A 41 -10.48 -3.33 -8.20
CA GLU A 41 -9.95 -2.34 -7.27
C GLU A 41 -8.82 -2.95 -6.43
N ARG A 42 -7.76 -2.16 -6.20
CA ARG A 42 -6.59 -2.58 -5.43
C ARG A 42 -6.09 -1.47 -4.52
N PHE A 43 -5.39 -1.87 -3.47
CA PHE A 43 -4.65 -1.00 -2.58
C PHE A 43 -3.18 -1.43 -2.55
N THR A 44 -2.26 -0.48 -2.38
CA THR A 44 -0.82 -0.74 -2.49
C THR A 44 -0.25 -1.63 -1.39
N LEU A 45 -0.98 -1.82 -0.28
CA LEU A 45 -0.64 -2.79 0.76
C LEU A 45 -1.32 -4.16 0.57
N ASP A 46 -2.04 -4.38 -0.54
CA ASP A 46 -2.56 -5.70 -0.88
C ASP A 46 -1.40 -6.67 -1.16
N GLU A 47 -1.61 -7.95 -0.84
CA GLU A 47 -0.60 -9.01 -0.96
C GLU A 47 0.02 -9.08 -2.37
N GLY A 48 -0.78 -8.92 -3.42
CA GLY A 48 -0.29 -8.91 -4.80
C GLY A 48 0.71 -7.78 -5.09
N TYR A 49 0.47 -6.57 -4.55
CA TYR A 49 1.40 -5.45 -4.71
C TYR A 49 2.66 -5.63 -3.87
N TYR A 50 2.53 -6.20 -2.67
CA TYR A 50 3.69 -6.54 -1.85
C TYR A 50 4.66 -7.45 -2.61
N HIS A 51 4.16 -8.49 -3.28
CA HIS A 51 4.99 -9.37 -4.10
C HIS A 51 5.64 -8.65 -5.28
N ALA A 52 4.87 -7.86 -6.03
CA ALA A 52 5.38 -7.12 -7.18
C ALA A 52 6.49 -6.13 -6.80
N VAL A 53 6.30 -5.37 -5.71
CA VAL A 53 7.31 -4.41 -5.22
C VAL A 53 8.58 -5.15 -4.79
N ARG A 54 8.43 -6.26 -4.06
CA ARG A 54 9.56 -7.07 -3.61
C ARG A 54 10.34 -7.65 -4.80
N GLU A 55 9.65 -8.16 -5.81
CA GLU A 55 10.27 -8.71 -7.01
C GLU A 55 11.09 -7.65 -7.75
N VAL A 56 10.49 -6.47 -8.01
CA VAL A 56 11.19 -5.37 -8.69
C VAL A 56 12.38 -4.89 -7.88
N PHE A 57 12.24 -4.73 -6.56
CA PHE A 57 13.34 -4.34 -5.69
C PHE A 57 14.51 -5.32 -5.78
N VAL A 58 14.24 -6.63 -5.66
CA VAL A 58 15.28 -7.67 -5.75
C VAL A 58 15.93 -7.67 -7.13
N SER A 59 15.15 -7.59 -8.22
CA SER A 59 15.70 -7.56 -9.57
C SER A 59 16.62 -6.36 -9.80
N LEU A 60 16.26 -5.18 -9.29
CA LEU A 60 17.08 -3.98 -9.40
C LEU A 60 18.33 -4.05 -8.52
N TYR A 61 18.24 -4.68 -7.35
CA TYR A 61 19.40 -4.96 -6.49
C TYR A 61 20.38 -5.93 -7.16
N GLU A 62 19.90 -7.03 -7.73
CA GLU A 62 20.72 -8.01 -8.46
C GLU A 62 21.39 -7.42 -9.70
N LYS A 63 20.77 -6.43 -10.35
CA LYS A 63 21.35 -5.66 -11.45
C LYS A 63 22.39 -4.60 -11.00
N GLY A 64 22.64 -4.45 -9.70
CA GLY A 64 23.53 -3.43 -9.15
C GLY A 64 22.98 -2.00 -9.23
N LEU A 65 21.68 -1.84 -9.52
CA LEU A 65 21.02 -0.52 -9.64
C LEU A 65 20.52 0.00 -8.29
N ILE A 66 20.34 -0.88 -7.31
CA ILE A 66 20.05 -0.52 -5.92
C ILE A 66 21.25 -0.90 -5.06
N TYR A 67 21.66 0.04 -4.20
CA TYR A 67 22.70 -0.17 -3.21
C TYR A 67 22.32 0.52 -1.90
N ARG A 68 22.98 0.12 -0.82
CA ARG A 68 22.89 0.81 0.48
C ARG A 68 24.16 1.61 0.69
N GLY A 69 24.02 2.90 0.93
CA GLY A 69 25.13 3.80 1.27
C GLY A 69 24.64 4.90 2.20
N GLU A 70 25.57 5.52 2.91
CA GLU A 70 25.28 6.72 3.68
C GLU A 70 25.13 7.90 2.71
N ARG A 71 24.05 8.65 2.88
CA ARG A 71 23.77 9.86 2.13
C ARG A 71 23.62 11.00 3.14
N ILE A 72 24.28 12.12 2.83
CA ILE A 72 24.26 13.36 3.61
C ILE A 72 22.86 13.96 3.61
#